data_AF-I7IVQ1-F1
#
_entry.id   AF-I7IVQ1-F1
#
_cell.length_a   1.000
_cell.length_b   1.000
_cell.length_c   1.000
_cell.angle_alpha   90.00
_cell.angle_beta   90.00
_cell.angle_gamma   90.00
#
_symmetry.space_group_name_H-M   'P 1'
#
loop_
_entity.id
_entity.type
_entity.pdbx_description
1 polymer ?
#
loop_
_entity_poly.entity_id
_entity_poly.type
_entity_poly.pdbx_seq_one_letter_code
_entity_poly.pdbx_strand_id
1 'polypeptide(L)' 'MIKLVALDTDGTLLNSQNKILDSTKQVVKKALEQGVKIVLCSGRPFAGLEPYMKELGITSTEQYVVTLS' A
#
# COMPACT_ATOMS: atom_id res chain seq x y z
N MET A 1 13.31 9.24 -12.69
CA MET A 1 12.36 9.63 -11.62
C MET A 1 11.30 8.55 -11.55
N ILE A 2 11.04 7.98 -10.37
CA ILE A 2 10.01 6.95 -10.18
C ILE A 2 8.64 7.63 -10.13
N LYS A 3 7.65 7.05 -10.80
CA LYS A 3 6.25 7.56 -10.83
C LYS A 3 5.26 6.64 -10.12
N LEU A 4 5.61 5.36 -9.99
CA LEU A 4 4.75 4.34 -9.41
C LEU A 4 5.60 3.26 -8.74
N VAL A 5 5.14 2.77 -7.58
CA VAL A 5 5.68 1.60 -6.89
C VAL A 5 4.52 0.64 -6.64
N ALA A 6 4.67 -0.59 -7.13
CA ALA A 6 3.75 -1.68 -6.83
C ALA A 6 4.34 -2.53 -5.69
N LEU A 7 3.53 -2.84 -4.69
CA LEU A 7 3.94 -3.57 -3.49
C LEU A 7 3.03 -4.78 -3.30
N ASP A 8 3.63 -5.97 -3.22
CA ASP A 8 2.95 -7.13 -2.69
C ASP A 8 2.63 -6.95 -1.20
N THR A 9 1.58 -7.62 -0.71
CA THR A 9 1.12 -7.47 0.68
C THR A 9 1.72 -8.50 1.62
N ASP A 10 1.47 -9.78 1.38
CA ASP A 10 1.70 -10.84 2.36
C ASP A 10 3.16 -11.32 2.31
N GLY A 11 3.88 -11.16 3.42
CA GLY A 11 5.31 -11.48 3.47
C GLY A 11 6.22 -10.42 2.82
N THR A 12 5.65 -9.35 2.27
CA THR A 12 6.37 -8.21 1.70
C THR A 12 6.08 -6.92 2.49
N LEU A 13 4.89 -6.33 2.34
CA LEU A 13 4.48 -5.15 3.11
C LEU A 13 4.21 -5.50 4.58
N LEU A 14 3.53 -6.63 4.78
CA LEU A 14 3.13 -7.13 6.09
C LEU A 14 4.20 -8.04 6.66
N ASN A 15 4.57 -7.80 7.91
CA ASN A 15 5.42 -8.73 8.64
C ASN A 15 4.66 -10.00 9.05
N SER A 16 5.33 -10.94 9.71
CA SER A 16 4.74 -12.20 10.19
C SER A 16 3.56 -12.04 11.17
N GLN A 17 3.36 -10.84 11.71
CA GLN A 17 2.24 -10.48 12.60
C GLN A 17 1.13 -9.71 11.86
N ASN A 18 1.15 -9.70 10.52
CA ASN A 18 0.21 -8.95 9.67
C ASN A 18 0.19 -7.44 9.95
N LYS A 19 1.35 -6.87 10.34
CA LYS A 19 1.51 -5.45 10.68
C LYS A 19 2.41 -4.75 9.67
N ILE A 20 2.13 -3.48 9.43
CA ILE A 20 2.99 -2.57 8.68
C ILE A 20 3.97 -1.92 9.66
N LEU A 21 5.27 -1.98 9.36
CA LEU A 21 6.29 -1.28 10.14
C LEU A 21 6.12 0.23 10.04
N ASP A 22 6.38 0.94 11.13
CA ASP A 22 6.26 2.41 11.15
C ASP A 22 7.24 3.09 10.18
N SER A 23 8.42 2.49 9.98
CA SER A 23 9.37 2.93 8.95
C SER A 23 8.77 2.86 7.55
N THR A 24 8.05 1.78 7.22
CA THR A 24 7.37 1.62 5.94
C THR A 24 6.28 2.67 5.76
N LYS A 25 5.47 2.96 6.79
CA LYS A 25 4.45 4.02 6.73
C LYS A 25 5.08 5.39 6.42
N GLN A 26 6.18 5.71 7.08
CA GLN A 26 6.89 6.98 6.85
C GLN A 26 7.43 7.10 5.42
N VAL A 27 7.99 6.02 4.87
CA VAL A 27 8.51 6.00 3.50
C VAL A 27 7.39 6.09 2.48
N VAL A 28 6.30 5.33 2.66
CA VAL A 28 5.12 5.38 1.78
C VAL A 28 4.51 6.79 1.79
N LYS A 29 4.37 7.41 2.96
CA LYS A 29 3.88 8.79 3.07
C LYS A 29 4.74 9.77 2.27
N LYS A 30 6.06 9.71 2.43
CA LYS A 30 7.00 10.56 1.67
C LYS A 30 6.88 10.34 0.16
N ALA A 31 6.70 9.09 -0.28
CA ALA A 31 6.53 8.80 -1.69
C ALA A 31 5.21 9.38 -2.25
N LEU A 32 4.12 9.26 -1.50
CA LEU A 32 2.83 9.87 -1.83
C LEU A 32 2.93 11.40 -1.92
N GLU A 33 3.63 12.04 -0.97
CA GLU A 33 3.90 13.50 -0.97
C GLU A 33 4.73 13.94 -2.18
N GLN A 34 5.56 13.07 -2.73
CA GLN A 34 6.33 13.31 -3.95
C GLN A 34 5.51 13.03 -5.23
N GLY A 35 4.23 12.68 -5.11
CA GLY A 35 3.36 12.36 -6.23
C GLY A 35 3.56 10.97 -6.83
N VAL A 36 4.32 10.09 -6.14
CA VAL A 36 4.49 8.70 -6.54
C VAL A 36 3.21 7.93 -6.22
N LYS A 37 2.73 7.16 -7.18
CA LYS A 37 1.58 6.26 -6.97
C LYS A 37 2.03 5.01 -6.22
N ILE A 38 1.34 4.66 -5.13
CA ILE A 38 1.62 3.44 -4.36
C ILE A 38 0.46 2.49 -4.57
N VAL A 39 0.74 1.37 -5.24
CA VAL A 39 -0.28 0.38 -5.64
C VAL A 39 -0.06 -0.89 -4.84
N LEU A 40 -1.04 -1.29 -4.03
CA LEU A 40 -1.01 -2.59 -3.37
C LEU A 40 -1.46 -3.66 -4.35
N CYS A 41 -0.69 -4.75 -4.41
CA CYS A 41 -0.98 -5.94 -5.20
C CYS A 41 -1.19 -7.10 -4.24
N SER A 42 -2.36 -7.73 -4.27
CA SER A 42 -2.66 -8.81 -3.33
C SER A 42 -3.65 -9.81 -3.90
N GLY A 43 -3.53 -11.05 -3.44
CA GLY A 43 -4.57 -12.05 -3.55
C GLY A 43 -5.70 -11.89 -2.52
N ARG A 44 -5.64 -10.90 -1.61
CA ARG A 44 -6.75 -10.57 -0.70
C ARG A 44 -7.85 -9.82 -1.45
N PRO A 45 -9.14 -9.96 -1.06
CA PRO A 45 -10.22 -9.13 -1.60
C PRO A 45 -10.08 -7.69 -1.09
N PHE A 46 -10.71 -6.73 -1.76
CA PHE A 46 -10.60 -5.30 -1.42
C PHE A 46 -10.88 -5.00 0.05
N ALA A 47 -11.92 -5.60 0.64
CA ALA A 47 -12.26 -5.42 2.06
C ALA A 47 -11.12 -5.84 3.01
N GLY A 48 -10.29 -6.80 2.61
CA GLY A 48 -9.11 -7.24 3.38
C GLY A 48 -7.89 -6.32 3.23
N LEU A 49 -7.92 -5.40 2.26
CA LEU A 49 -6.85 -4.43 1.99
C LEU A 49 -7.17 -3.02 2.48
N GLU A 50 -8.46 -2.67 2.52
CA GLU A 50 -8.94 -1.33 2.89
C GLU A 50 -8.34 -0.81 4.23
N PRO A 51 -8.21 -1.61 5.31
CA PRO A 51 -7.59 -1.13 6.55
C PRO A 51 -6.13 -0.72 6.37
N TYR A 52 -5.36 -1.49 5.60
CA TYR A 52 -3.94 -1.23 5.32
C TYR A 52 -3.76 -0.02 4.40
N MET A 53 -4.65 0.14 3.41
CA MET A 53 -4.67 1.33 2.55
C MET A 53 -4.92 2.60 3.36
N LYS A 54 -5.87 2.56 4.30
CA LYS A 54 -6.13 3.68 5.23
C LYS A 54 -4.93 3.97 6.13
N GLU A 55 -4.31 2.93 6.69
CA GLU A 55 -3.11 3.06 7.53
C GLU A 55 -1.92 3.70 6.79
N LEU A 56 -1.80 3.43 5.48
CA LEU A 56 -0.76 4.01 4.61
C LEU A 56 -1.13 5.37 4.00
N GLY A 57 -2.36 5.85 4.18
CA GLY A 57 -2.84 7.09 3.55
C GLY A 57 -3.13 6.96 2.05
N ILE A 58 -3.36 5.75 1.55
CA ILE A 58 -3.70 5.45 0.14
C ILE A 58 -5.23 5.56 -0.01
N THR A 59 -5.77 6.79 0.04
CA THR A 59 -7.22 7.03 0.09
C THR A 59 -7.75 7.96 -1.01
N SER A 60 -6.87 8.53 -1.83
CA SER A 60 -7.26 9.43 -2.94
C SER A 60 -7.87 8.65 -4.11
N THR A 61 -8.80 9.28 -4.84
CA THR A 61 -9.38 8.78 -6.11
C THR A 61 -8.34 8.54 -7.20
N GLU A 62 -7.15 9.09 -7.02
CA GLU A 62 -6.01 9.00 -7.93
C GLU A 62 -5.08 7.81 -7.60
N GLN A 63 -5.47 6.93 -6.67
CA GLN A 63 -4.74 5.72 -6.29
C GLN A 63 -5.41 4.45 -6.83
N TYR A 64 -4.65 3.37 -6.91
CA TYR A 64 -5.08 2.11 -7.49
C TYR A 64 -4.73 0.95 -6.57
N VAL A 65 -5.44 -0.17 -6.74
CA VAL A 65 -5.17 -1.43 -6.04
C VAL A 65 -5.42 -2.59 -7.01
N VAL A 66 -4.57 -3.61 -6.93
CA VAL A 66 -4.74 -4.87 -7.66
C VAL A 66 -5.12 -5.94 -6.63
N THR A 67 -6.31 -6.49 -6.78
CA THR A 67 -6.96 -7.37 -5.80
C THR A 67 -7.66 -8.53 -6.50
N LEU A 68 -7.95 -9.59 -5.75
CA LEU A 68 -8.82 -10.67 -6.21
C LEU A 68 -10.26 -10.13 -6.40
N SER A 69 -10.93 -10.59 -7.46
CA SER A 69 -12.32 -10.21 -7.78
C SER A 69 -13.34 -10.95 -6.92
#